data_AF-A0A8T7BW77-F1
#
_entry.id   AF-A0A8T7BW77-F1
#
_cell.length_a   1.000
_cell.length_b   1.000
_cell.length_c   1.000
_cell.angle_alpha   90.00
_cell.angle_beta   90.00
_cell.angle_gamma   90.00
#
_symmetry.space_group_name_H-M   'P 1'
#
loop_
_entity.id
_entity.type
_entity.pdbx_description
1 polymer ?
#
loop_
_entity_poly.entity_id
_entity_poly.type
_entity_poly.pdbx_seq_one_letter_code
_entity_poly.pdbx_strand_id
1 'polypeptide(L)'
;MLKNHYAIIGTARHKMRTYQYDPAREILNLDLTLDMFIERYKQPDKTIQFGCSGGGHVSLAVAEAFADRIDGSVALAAHTPVWLMNTFLDGWFVLRSLIGEYYTAAGYGPESDLKIIEFSNNQNRVTGGAEIQGPLVQAWRNAITAAYQSDAGRARLMLAFAIGQWGPWLADSIEIPDLSNPDSLLQSAYQSALRLAASPGGAARLMFENAAYGQQLSGNTGLDFGELFENSNPSLKHAVEELYSRSDANLQADISRINSTERIQVSDHALEFWSKPGRTVTGNLKIPTVRMHILGDHLVPVSLLKGYVKLVNEKNKNDLYRTMYIRATGHCDFAPEETLLAVKVLLERIDSGRWPDTAARELNKKIQSISPDIETRFMSPNDWEVNEYNRTWAPN
;
A
#
# COMPACT_ATOMS: atom_id res chain seq x y z
N MET A 1 2.89 -15.56 -34.24
CA MET A 1 3.35 -16.60 -33.30
C MET A 1 4.25 -15.94 -32.27
N LEU A 2 4.01 -16.16 -30.99
CA LEU A 2 4.86 -15.60 -29.96
C LEU A 2 6.09 -16.49 -29.77
N LYS A 3 7.27 -15.88 -29.70
CA LYS A 3 8.50 -16.62 -29.36
C LYS A 3 8.29 -17.31 -28.00
N ASN A 4 8.67 -18.58 -27.90
CA ASN A 4 8.62 -19.37 -26.67
C ASN A 4 7.21 -19.70 -26.11
N HIS A 5 6.15 -19.69 -26.93
CA HIS A 5 4.79 -20.14 -26.56
C HIS A 5 4.00 -19.29 -25.54
N TYR A 6 4.46 -18.08 -25.19
CA TYR A 6 3.75 -17.17 -24.26
C TYR A 6 3.23 -15.91 -24.94
N ALA A 7 2.04 -15.44 -24.56
CA ALA A 7 1.47 -14.15 -24.96
C ALA A 7 1.46 -13.18 -23.78
N ILE A 8 1.74 -11.91 -24.03
CA ILE A 8 1.36 -10.83 -23.12
C ILE A 8 0.41 -9.92 -23.88
N ILE A 9 -0.81 -9.80 -23.35
CA ILE A 9 -1.86 -8.90 -23.82
C ILE A 9 -2.32 -8.05 -22.64
N GLY A 10 -2.91 -6.89 -22.92
CA GLY A 10 -3.42 -6.03 -21.87
C GLY A 10 -3.92 -4.71 -22.40
N THR A 11 -4.42 -3.89 -21.49
CA THR A 11 -4.94 -2.56 -21.78
C THR A 11 -3.88 -1.49 -21.53
N ALA A 12 -3.96 -0.39 -22.27
CA ALA A 12 -3.28 0.84 -21.87
C ALA A 12 -4.04 1.49 -20.71
N ARG A 13 -3.33 2.25 -19.85
CA ARG A 13 -3.99 3.02 -18.79
C ARG A 13 -5.04 3.96 -19.38
N HIS A 14 -6.23 3.99 -18.78
CA HIS A 14 -7.29 4.91 -19.19
C HIS A 14 -6.81 6.37 -19.13
N LYS A 15 -6.92 7.11 -20.25
CA LYS A 15 -6.40 8.49 -20.35
C LYS A 15 -7.03 9.44 -19.32
N MET A 16 -8.29 9.18 -18.95
CA MET A 16 -9.03 9.95 -17.95
C MET A 16 -9.01 9.30 -16.56
N ARG A 17 -8.08 8.37 -16.26
CA ARG A 17 -8.10 7.63 -14.99
C ARG A 17 -8.16 8.53 -13.75
N THR A 18 -7.56 9.71 -13.76
CA THR A 18 -7.66 10.65 -12.62
C THR A 18 -9.10 11.04 -12.29
N TYR A 19 -10.01 10.97 -13.25
CA TYR A 19 -11.41 11.39 -13.13
C TYR A 19 -12.42 10.25 -13.31
N GLN A 20 -12.03 9.17 -13.99
CA GLN A 20 -12.89 8.05 -14.41
C GLN A 20 -12.20 6.72 -14.12
N TYR A 21 -11.54 6.61 -12.97
CA TYR A 21 -10.96 5.33 -12.53
C TYR A 21 -12.06 4.38 -12.09
N ASP A 22 -12.16 3.21 -12.71
CA ASP A 22 -13.07 2.15 -12.29
C ASP A 22 -12.44 0.77 -12.52
N PRO A 23 -11.93 0.10 -11.48
CA PRO A 23 -11.36 -1.24 -11.59
C PRO A 23 -12.30 -2.27 -12.22
N ALA A 24 -13.61 -2.19 -11.94
CA ALA A 24 -14.57 -3.12 -12.52
C ALA A 24 -14.65 -2.95 -14.04
N ARG A 25 -14.52 -1.70 -14.54
CA ARG A 25 -14.46 -1.43 -15.97
C ARG A 25 -13.16 -1.92 -16.59
N GLU A 26 -12.03 -1.80 -15.88
CA GLU A 26 -10.75 -2.35 -16.34
C GLU A 26 -10.81 -3.88 -16.48
N ILE A 27 -11.46 -4.58 -15.55
CA ILE A 27 -11.69 -6.03 -15.64
C ILE A 27 -12.49 -6.38 -16.89
N LEU A 28 -13.59 -5.68 -17.16
CA LEU A 28 -14.39 -5.91 -18.38
C LEU A 28 -13.57 -5.67 -19.67
N ASN A 29 -12.70 -4.66 -19.67
CA ASN A 29 -11.83 -4.39 -20.82
C ASN A 29 -10.77 -5.50 -21.02
N LEU A 30 -10.28 -6.11 -19.93
CA LEU A 30 -9.37 -7.25 -20.01
C LEU A 30 -10.06 -8.50 -20.58
N ASP A 31 -11.31 -8.76 -20.20
CA ASP A 31 -12.13 -9.84 -20.79
C ASP A 31 -12.31 -9.64 -22.30
N LEU A 32 -12.64 -8.43 -22.73
CA LEU A 32 -12.73 -8.10 -24.16
C LEU A 32 -11.38 -8.26 -24.87
N THR A 33 -10.28 -7.91 -24.21
CA THR A 33 -8.93 -8.08 -24.75
C THR A 33 -8.60 -9.57 -24.95
N LEU A 34 -9.05 -10.42 -24.03
CA LEU A 34 -8.92 -11.87 -24.15
C LEU A 34 -9.77 -12.42 -25.30
N ASP A 35 -11.01 -11.94 -25.46
CA ASP A 35 -11.86 -12.31 -26.61
C ASP A 35 -11.18 -11.99 -27.95
N MET A 36 -10.66 -10.76 -28.09
CA MET A 36 -9.94 -10.32 -29.29
C MET A 36 -8.69 -11.17 -29.57
N PHE A 37 -7.98 -11.61 -28.52
CA PHE A 37 -6.83 -12.50 -28.67
C PHE A 37 -7.25 -13.88 -29.16
N ILE A 38 -8.29 -14.47 -28.57
CA ILE A 38 -8.81 -15.79 -28.94
C ILE A 38 -9.29 -15.78 -30.40
N GLU A 39 -10.03 -14.74 -30.81
CA GLU A 39 -10.53 -14.57 -32.17
C GLU A 39 -9.40 -14.47 -33.20
N ARG A 40 -8.34 -13.70 -32.88
CA ARG A 40 -7.24 -13.46 -33.82
C ARG A 40 -6.22 -14.59 -33.89
N TYR A 41 -6.07 -15.36 -32.81
CA TYR A 41 -5.04 -16.37 -32.68
C TYR A 41 -5.66 -17.73 -32.35
N LYS A 42 -5.78 -18.08 -31.07
CA LYS A 42 -6.40 -19.31 -30.58
C LYS A 42 -6.66 -19.19 -29.08
N GLN A 43 -7.49 -20.10 -28.55
CA GLN A 43 -7.63 -20.31 -27.11
C GLN A 43 -6.26 -20.60 -26.46
N PRO A 44 -5.86 -19.87 -25.41
CA PRO A 44 -4.71 -20.21 -24.59
C PRO A 44 -4.94 -21.52 -23.82
N ASP A 45 -3.88 -22.32 -23.69
CA ASP A 45 -3.91 -23.51 -22.83
C ASP A 45 -3.96 -23.13 -21.34
N LYS A 46 -3.40 -21.95 -21.00
CA LYS A 46 -3.47 -21.31 -19.68
C LYS A 46 -3.55 -19.80 -19.83
N THR A 47 -4.35 -19.16 -18.97
CA THR A 47 -4.49 -17.71 -18.88
C THR A 47 -4.15 -17.26 -17.45
N ILE A 48 -3.19 -16.35 -17.32
CA ILE A 48 -2.80 -15.77 -16.03
C ILE A 48 -3.14 -14.28 -16.04
N GLN A 49 -3.86 -13.82 -15.02
CA GLN A 49 -4.03 -12.41 -14.76
C GLN A 49 -2.81 -11.87 -14.01
N PHE A 50 -2.16 -10.83 -14.53
CA PHE A 50 -0.96 -10.26 -13.96
C PHE A 50 -1.00 -8.73 -13.99
N GLY A 51 -0.58 -8.09 -12.91
CA GLY A 51 -0.51 -6.63 -12.87
C GLY A 51 0.15 -6.08 -11.61
N CYS A 52 0.56 -4.81 -11.69
CA CYS A 52 1.18 -4.09 -10.58
C CYS A 52 0.38 -2.85 -10.16
N SER A 53 0.44 -2.49 -8.87
CA SER A 53 -0.28 -1.34 -8.31
C SER A 53 -1.81 -1.50 -8.47
N GLY A 54 -2.47 -0.60 -9.20
CA GLY A 54 -3.87 -0.78 -9.62
C GLY A 54 -4.11 -2.03 -10.46
N GLY A 55 -3.12 -2.46 -11.26
CA GLY A 55 -3.18 -3.76 -11.94
C GLY A 55 -3.10 -4.94 -10.97
N GLY A 56 -2.38 -4.78 -9.85
CA GLY A 56 -2.35 -5.77 -8.78
C GLY A 56 -3.68 -5.87 -8.03
N HIS A 57 -4.34 -4.74 -7.80
CA HIS A 57 -5.72 -4.71 -7.29
C HIS A 57 -6.68 -5.46 -8.23
N VAL A 58 -6.63 -5.15 -9.53
CA VAL A 58 -7.40 -5.85 -10.57
C VAL A 58 -7.09 -7.35 -10.55
N SER A 59 -5.82 -7.75 -10.44
CA SER A 59 -5.43 -9.16 -10.32
C SER A 59 -6.08 -9.88 -9.14
N LEU A 60 -6.17 -9.25 -7.97
CA LEU A 60 -6.86 -9.83 -6.80
C LEU A 60 -8.37 -9.90 -7.05
N ALA A 61 -8.97 -8.82 -7.57
CA ALA A 61 -10.40 -8.74 -7.78
C ALA A 61 -10.91 -9.74 -8.84
N VAL A 62 -10.14 -9.96 -9.92
CA VAL A 62 -10.44 -11.01 -10.91
C VAL A 62 -10.39 -12.39 -10.26
N ALA A 63 -9.38 -12.67 -9.44
CA ALA A 63 -9.22 -13.96 -8.76
C ALA A 63 -10.37 -14.31 -7.79
N GLU A 64 -11.11 -13.31 -7.31
CA GLU A 64 -12.28 -13.51 -6.45
C GLU A 64 -13.61 -13.51 -7.23
N ALA A 65 -13.84 -12.51 -8.08
CA ALA A 65 -15.16 -12.25 -8.64
C ALA A 65 -15.31 -12.67 -10.12
N PHE A 66 -14.21 -12.73 -10.88
CA PHE A 66 -14.21 -12.92 -12.35
C PHE A 66 -13.24 -14.02 -12.80
N ALA A 67 -13.11 -15.07 -11.98
CA ALA A 67 -12.08 -16.09 -12.13
C ALA A 67 -12.33 -17.09 -13.27
N ASP A 68 -13.54 -17.14 -13.84
CA ASP A 68 -13.99 -18.23 -14.72
C ASP A 68 -13.16 -18.36 -16.02
N ARG A 69 -12.40 -17.34 -16.39
CA ARG A 69 -11.60 -17.28 -17.62
C ARG A 69 -10.09 -17.32 -17.39
N ILE A 70 -9.64 -17.45 -16.15
CA ILE A 70 -8.23 -17.45 -15.78
C ILE A 70 -7.89 -18.64 -14.88
N ASP A 71 -6.67 -19.16 -15.01
CA ASP A 71 -6.19 -20.32 -14.24
C ASP A 71 -5.43 -19.90 -12.97
N GLY A 72 -4.96 -18.66 -12.94
CA GLY A 72 -4.22 -18.12 -11.80
C GLY A 72 -4.01 -16.61 -11.89
N SER A 73 -3.59 -16.02 -10.78
CA SER A 73 -3.36 -14.58 -10.67
C SER A 73 -2.02 -14.26 -10.00
N VAL A 74 -1.29 -13.29 -10.54
CA VAL A 74 -0.11 -12.68 -9.91
C VAL A 74 -0.41 -11.20 -9.65
N ALA A 75 -0.44 -10.82 -8.39
CA ALA A 75 -0.75 -9.47 -7.93
C ALA A 75 0.50 -8.81 -7.33
N LEU A 76 1.07 -7.83 -8.03
CA LEU A 76 2.25 -7.10 -7.58
C LEU A 76 1.84 -5.77 -6.93
N ALA A 77 2.43 -5.44 -5.77
CA ALA A 77 2.19 -4.18 -5.06
C ALA A 77 0.70 -3.77 -4.98
N ALA A 78 -0.18 -4.76 -4.81
CA ALA A 78 -1.61 -4.56 -4.93
C ALA A 78 -2.14 -3.71 -3.78
N HIS A 79 -2.97 -2.71 -4.09
CA HIS A 79 -3.70 -1.94 -3.10
C HIS A 79 -5.15 -2.41 -2.97
N THR A 80 -5.86 -1.87 -1.98
CA THR A 80 -7.32 -1.93 -1.87
C THR A 80 -7.79 -0.50 -1.61
N PRO A 81 -8.63 0.13 -2.46
CA PRO A 81 -8.82 1.59 -2.46
C PRO A 81 -9.20 2.21 -1.12
N VAL A 82 -10.26 1.71 -0.48
CA VAL A 82 -10.73 2.19 0.84
C VAL A 82 -9.68 2.00 1.92
N TRP A 83 -9.01 0.85 1.92
CA TRP A 83 -7.98 0.49 2.90
C TRP A 83 -6.78 1.43 2.78
N LEU A 84 -6.30 1.62 1.55
CA LEU A 84 -5.16 2.46 1.25
C LEU A 84 -5.39 3.90 1.72
N MET A 85 -6.57 4.44 1.42
CA MET A 85 -6.90 5.82 1.78
C MET A 85 -7.10 6.00 3.27
N ASN A 86 -7.66 5.01 3.97
CA ASN A 86 -7.75 5.02 5.42
C ASN A 86 -6.35 4.95 6.07
N THR A 87 -5.48 4.05 5.63
CA THR A 87 -4.11 3.92 6.17
C THR A 87 -3.29 5.20 6.02
N PHE A 88 -3.35 5.86 4.87
CA PHE A 88 -2.68 7.16 4.73
C PHE A 88 -3.39 8.24 5.54
N LEU A 89 -4.72 8.27 5.57
CA LEU A 89 -5.45 9.28 6.34
C LEU A 89 -5.05 9.26 7.81
N ASP A 90 -4.96 8.08 8.42
CA ASP A 90 -4.69 7.94 9.86
C ASP A 90 -3.32 8.51 10.25
N GLY A 91 -2.24 8.14 9.55
CA GLY A 91 -0.91 8.69 9.85
C GLY A 91 -0.80 10.19 9.55
N TRP A 92 -1.41 10.67 8.46
CA TRP A 92 -1.43 12.11 8.15
C TRP A 92 -2.25 12.93 9.14
N PHE A 93 -3.33 12.35 9.66
CA PHE A 93 -4.17 12.94 10.70
C PHE A 93 -3.42 13.07 12.03
N VAL A 94 -2.66 12.03 12.42
CA VAL A 94 -1.77 12.08 13.58
C VAL A 94 -0.70 13.16 13.41
N LEU A 95 -0.01 13.17 12.26
CA LEU A 95 0.99 14.22 11.99
C LEU A 95 0.38 15.60 12.11
N ARG A 96 -0.72 15.88 11.40
CA ARG A 96 -1.36 17.20 11.45
C ARG A 96 -1.69 17.60 12.89
N SER A 97 -2.30 16.69 13.64
CA SER A 97 -2.72 16.92 15.03
C SER A 97 -1.57 17.27 15.97
N LEU A 98 -0.38 16.69 15.75
CA LEU A 98 0.74 16.78 16.68
C LEU A 98 1.87 17.71 16.23
N ILE A 99 2.14 17.81 14.92
CA ILE A 99 3.28 18.57 14.40
C ILE A 99 2.90 19.92 13.79
N GLY A 100 1.61 20.21 13.63
CA GLY A 100 1.12 21.49 13.09
C GLY A 100 1.60 22.71 13.88
N GLU A 101 1.73 22.57 15.20
CA GLU A 101 2.22 23.65 16.07
C GLU A 101 3.66 24.06 15.77
N TYR A 102 4.52 23.13 15.35
CA TYR A 102 5.91 23.43 14.99
C TYR A 102 5.99 24.21 13.69
N TYR A 103 5.09 23.94 12.74
CA TYR A 103 4.98 24.70 11.50
C TYR A 103 4.63 26.17 11.77
N THR A 104 3.64 26.41 12.64
CA THR A 104 3.23 27.76 13.02
C THR A 104 4.26 28.45 13.91
N ALA A 105 4.84 27.77 14.89
CA ALA A 105 5.88 28.32 15.78
C ALA A 105 7.15 28.74 15.01
N ALA A 106 7.49 28.03 13.93
CA ALA A 106 8.58 28.39 13.04
C ALA A 106 8.24 29.55 12.06
N GLY A 107 7.01 30.08 12.09
CA GLY A 107 6.59 31.21 11.28
C GLY A 107 6.33 30.89 9.80
N TYR A 108 6.15 29.61 9.45
CA TYR A 108 5.92 29.22 8.05
C TYR A 108 4.49 29.49 7.56
N GLY A 109 3.51 29.48 8.45
CA GLY A 109 2.10 29.71 8.13
C GLY A 109 1.13 29.18 9.19
N PRO A 110 -0.19 29.35 8.98
CA PRO A 110 -1.21 28.73 9.80
C PRO A 110 -1.31 27.22 9.58
N GLU A 111 -1.74 26.47 10.59
CA GLU A 111 -1.95 25.01 10.49
C GLU A 111 -2.92 24.60 9.36
N SER A 112 -3.83 25.49 8.94
CA SER A 112 -4.74 25.27 7.81
C SER A 112 -4.03 25.02 6.47
N ASP A 113 -2.75 25.36 6.36
CA ASP A 113 -1.93 25.08 5.18
C ASP A 113 -1.56 23.58 5.06
N LEU A 114 -1.61 22.84 6.18
CA LEU A 114 -1.30 21.40 6.26
C LEU A 114 -2.52 20.54 5.92
N LYS A 115 -3.04 20.68 4.70
CA LYS A 115 -4.20 19.91 4.22
C LYS A 115 -3.86 18.43 4.02
N ILE A 116 -4.84 17.57 4.36
CA ILE A 116 -4.78 16.11 4.20
C ILE A 116 -5.98 15.52 3.43
N ILE A 117 -6.99 16.34 3.15
CA ILE A 117 -8.21 16.05 2.39
C ILE A 117 -8.63 17.31 1.61
N GLU A 118 -9.75 17.23 0.87
CA GLU A 118 -10.34 18.36 0.11
C GLU A 118 -9.37 18.97 -0.89
N PHE A 119 -8.67 18.10 -1.61
CA PHE A 119 -7.74 18.49 -2.63
C PHE A 119 -8.49 18.99 -3.88
N SER A 120 -7.96 20.05 -4.50
CA SER A 120 -8.50 20.55 -5.76
C SER A 120 -8.06 19.65 -6.92
N ASN A 121 -8.94 19.44 -7.89
CA ASN A 121 -8.60 18.77 -9.16
C ASN A 121 -7.51 19.54 -9.97
N ASN A 122 -7.29 20.83 -9.67
CA ASN A 122 -6.23 21.62 -10.27
C ASN A 122 -4.87 21.46 -9.57
N GLN A 123 -4.73 20.53 -8.62
CA GLN A 123 -3.43 20.22 -8.03
C GLN A 123 -2.46 19.72 -9.11
N ASN A 124 -1.26 20.32 -9.14
CA ASN A 124 -0.18 19.95 -10.06
C ASN A 124 0.33 18.55 -9.73
N ARG A 125 -0.30 17.52 -10.32
CA ARG A 125 0.17 16.14 -10.25
C ARG A 125 1.42 15.98 -11.12
N VAL A 126 2.39 15.21 -10.63
CA VAL A 126 3.54 14.81 -11.45
C VAL A 126 3.05 13.87 -12.56
N THR A 127 3.37 14.17 -13.81
CA THR A 127 2.98 13.35 -14.96
C THR A 127 3.42 11.90 -14.75
N GLY A 128 2.47 10.97 -14.82
CA GLY A 128 2.73 9.52 -14.68
C GLY A 128 2.93 9.03 -13.23
N GLY A 129 3.02 9.93 -12.26
CA GLY A 129 3.25 9.65 -10.85
C GLY A 129 2.00 9.82 -9.97
N ALA A 130 2.16 9.44 -8.71
CA ALA A 130 1.15 9.59 -7.67
C ALA A 130 1.33 10.91 -6.88
N GLU A 131 2.54 11.47 -6.92
CA GLU A 131 2.97 12.68 -6.23
C GLU A 131 2.31 13.97 -6.76
N ILE A 132 2.23 14.96 -5.88
CA ILE A 132 1.81 16.32 -6.20
C ILE A 132 3.01 17.26 -6.07
N GLN A 133 2.91 18.44 -6.70
CA GLN A 133 3.86 19.54 -6.56
C GLN A 133 3.15 20.78 -6.02
N GLY A 134 3.93 21.71 -5.47
CA GLY A 134 3.48 23.03 -5.08
C GLY A 134 3.51 23.28 -3.58
N PRO A 135 2.85 24.37 -3.12
CA PRO A 135 3.01 24.90 -1.76
C PRO A 135 2.69 23.89 -0.66
N LEU A 136 1.71 23.00 -0.87
CA LEU A 136 1.32 21.99 0.12
C LEU A 136 2.45 21.01 0.45
N VAL A 137 3.23 20.58 -0.55
CA VAL A 137 4.39 19.70 -0.34
C VAL A 137 5.44 20.41 0.50
N GLN A 138 5.70 21.68 0.20
CA GLN A 138 6.67 22.46 0.95
C GLN A 138 6.21 22.72 2.38
N ALA A 139 4.92 22.99 2.59
CA ALA A 139 4.34 23.19 3.92
C ALA A 139 4.56 21.94 4.80
N TRP A 140 4.27 20.75 4.26
CA TRP A 140 4.51 19.49 4.98
C TRP A 140 5.98 19.20 5.24
N ARG A 141 6.87 19.44 4.25
CA ARG A 141 8.33 19.31 4.46
C ARG A 141 8.83 20.26 5.56
N ASN A 142 8.33 21.49 5.59
CA ASN A 142 8.66 22.47 6.62
C ASN A 142 8.17 22.02 8.00
N ALA A 143 6.93 21.55 8.11
CA ALA A 143 6.36 21.05 9.37
C ALA A 143 7.18 19.87 9.92
N ILE A 144 7.49 18.88 9.08
CA ILE A 144 8.28 17.70 9.46
C ILE A 144 9.70 18.12 9.91
N THR A 145 10.35 19.00 9.13
CA THR A 145 11.71 19.48 9.44
C THR A 145 11.75 20.28 10.75
N ALA A 146 10.74 21.13 10.99
CA ALA A 146 10.62 21.93 12.21
C ALA A 146 10.39 21.05 13.45
N ALA A 147 9.47 20.08 13.37
CA ALA A 147 9.22 19.15 14.46
C ALA A 147 10.47 18.33 14.80
N TYR A 148 11.22 17.88 13.79
CA TYR A 148 12.42 17.06 13.96
C TYR A 148 13.58 17.77 14.71
N GLN A 149 13.50 19.09 14.91
CA GLN A 149 14.48 19.84 15.71
C GLN A 149 14.35 19.61 17.22
N SER A 150 13.26 19.00 17.69
CA SER A 150 12.99 18.75 19.11
C SER A 150 12.77 17.26 19.40
N ASP A 151 13.08 16.82 20.61
CA ASP A 151 12.86 15.43 21.01
C ASP A 151 11.36 15.07 21.07
N ALA A 152 10.51 15.98 21.53
CA ALA A 152 9.06 15.84 21.44
C ALA A 152 8.57 15.65 19.99
N GLY A 153 9.05 16.47 19.05
CA GLY A 153 8.62 16.37 17.65
C GLY A 153 9.12 15.11 16.96
N ARG A 154 10.31 14.62 17.31
CA ARG A 154 10.84 13.31 16.88
C ARG A 154 9.97 12.16 17.38
N ALA A 155 9.59 12.17 18.66
CA ALA A 155 8.71 11.16 19.25
C ALA A 155 7.32 11.16 18.59
N ARG A 156 6.75 12.35 18.34
CA ARG A 156 5.46 12.53 17.65
C ARG A 156 5.48 12.06 16.20
N LEU A 157 6.59 12.29 15.50
CA LEU A 157 6.80 11.75 14.14
C LEU A 157 6.75 10.23 14.16
N MET A 158 7.47 9.59 15.08
CA MET A 158 7.49 8.13 15.18
C MET A 158 6.12 7.56 15.57
N LEU A 159 5.36 8.24 16.44
CA LEU A 159 3.98 7.86 16.78
C LEU A 159 3.06 7.82 15.56
N ALA A 160 3.19 8.77 14.64
CA ALA A 160 2.42 8.77 13.40
C ALA A 160 2.72 7.56 12.51
N PHE A 161 3.99 7.14 12.41
CA PHE A 161 4.38 5.94 11.66
C PHE A 161 3.79 4.68 12.29
N ALA A 162 3.86 4.56 13.63
CA ALA A 162 3.31 3.43 14.37
C ALA A 162 1.79 3.31 14.19
N ILE A 163 1.04 4.39 14.46
CA ILE A 163 -0.43 4.42 14.33
C ILE A 163 -0.87 4.22 12.88
N GLY A 164 -0.20 4.90 11.94
CA GLY A 164 -0.51 4.81 10.51
C GLY A 164 -0.16 3.44 9.90
N GLN A 165 0.49 2.55 10.64
CA GLN A 165 1.06 1.29 10.13
C GLN A 165 1.90 1.51 8.86
N TRP A 166 2.67 2.60 8.86
CA TRP A 166 3.62 2.93 7.81
C TRP A 166 4.97 2.27 8.13
N GLY A 167 5.62 1.71 7.11
CA GLY A 167 6.99 1.24 7.26
C GLY A 167 7.93 2.41 7.58
N PRO A 168 8.97 2.23 8.39
CA PRO A 168 9.97 3.27 8.65
C PRO A 168 10.92 3.47 7.46
N TRP A 169 11.00 2.49 6.54
CA TRP A 169 11.94 2.45 5.41
C TRP A 169 11.20 2.62 4.07
N LEU A 170 10.89 3.85 3.69
CA LEU A 170 10.10 4.19 2.49
C LEU A 170 10.85 5.11 1.52
N ALA A 171 11.87 5.82 2.00
CA ALA A 171 12.70 6.67 1.16
C ALA A 171 13.62 5.82 0.26
N ASP A 172 13.87 6.32 -0.95
CA ASP A 172 14.76 5.64 -1.88
C ASP A 172 16.22 5.79 -1.45
N SER A 173 17.05 4.77 -1.75
CA SER A 173 18.50 4.80 -1.54
C SER A 173 18.99 5.08 -0.11
N ILE A 174 18.18 4.74 0.91
CA ILE A 174 18.62 4.69 2.31
C ILE A 174 18.80 3.26 2.79
N GLU A 175 19.70 3.05 3.75
CA GLU A 175 19.89 1.73 4.36
C GLU A 175 18.63 1.26 5.09
N ILE A 176 18.45 -0.07 5.09
CA ILE A 176 17.39 -0.70 5.89
C ILE A 176 17.68 -0.44 7.38
N PRO A 177 16.75 0.15 8.16
CA PRO A 177 16.98 0.44 9.57
C PRO A 177 17.13 -0.83 10.39
N ASP A 178 17.92 -0.73 11.46
CA ASP A 178 17.94 -1.73 12.52
C ASP A 178 16.67 -1.58 13.36
N LEU A 179 15.77 -2.55 13.25
CA LEU A 179 14.49 -2.56 13.95
C LEU A 179 14.64 -2.63 15.49
N SER A 180 15.81 -3.03 16.00
CA SER A 180 16.07 -3.05 17.44
C SER A 180 16.59 -1.72 17.98
N ASN A 181 16.88 -0.75 17.10
CA ASN A 181 17.46 0.53 17.46
C ASN A 181 16.46 1.68 17.18
N PRO A 182 15.87 2.28 18.23
CA PRO A 182 14.95 3.41 18.09
C PRO A 182 15.49 4.59 17.31
N ASP A 183 16.79 4.90 17.42
CA ASP A 183 17.41 6.02 16.70
C ASP A 183 17.59 5.71 15.21
N SER A 184 17.91 4.45 14.87
CA SER A 184 17.97 3.99 13.47
C SER A 184 16.59 4.05 12.81
N LEU A 185 15.56 3.58 13.53
CA LEU A 185 14.17 3.67 13.10
C LEU A 185 13.73 5.13 12.91
N LEU A 186 14.02 6.02 13.86
CA LEU A 186 13.68 7.43 13.78
C LEU A 186 14.34 8.13 12.59
N GLN A 187 15.63 7.88 12.36
CA GLN A 187 16.36 8.46 11.23
C GLN A 187 15.75 8.01 9.89
N SER A 188 15.42 6.73 9.77
CA SER A 188 14.75 6.17 8.58
C SER A 188 13.34 6.76 8.41
N ALA A 189 12.56 6.81 9.49
CA ALA A 189 11.21 7.38 9.51
C ALA A 189 11.20 8.87 9.12
N TYR A 190 12.21 9.64 9.51
CA TYR A 190 12.36 11.04 9.09
C TYR A 190 12.55 11.18 7.58
N GLN A 191 13.47 10.42 6.98
CA GLN A 191 13.66 10.43 5.53
C GLN A 191 12.39 9.93 4.81
N SER A 192 11.75 8.91 5.35
CA SER A 192 10.48 8.38 4.86
C SER A 192 9.34 9.40 4.95
N ALA A 193 9.28 10.21 6.01
CA ALA A 193 8.28 11.26 6.15
C ALA A 193 8.47 12.35 5.10
N LEU A 194 9.74 12.73 4.85
CA LEU A 194 10.08 13.66 3.76
C LEU A 194 9.77 13.08 2.38
N ARG A 195 9.88 11.76 2.18
CA ARG A 195 9.42 11.08 0.97
C ARG A 195 7.90 11.16 0.85
N LEU A 196 7.17 10.80 1.91
CA LEU A 196 5.71 10.84 1.95
C LEU A 196 5.14 12.27 1.76
N ALA A 197 5.86 13.32 2.18
CA ALA A 197 5.45 14.71 2.00
C ALA A 197 5.21 15.13 0.54
N ALA A 198 5.71 14.37 -0.44
CA ALA A 198 5.35 14.54 -1.86
C ALA A 198 3.89 14.13 -2.18
N SER A 199 3.20 13.55 -1.20
CA SER A 199 1.87 12.95 -1.32
C SER A 199 1.05 13.07 0.00
N PRO A 200 0.79 14.28 0.51
CA PRO A 200 -0.01 14.46 1.74
C PRO A 200 -1.41 13.87 1.59
N GLY A 201 -1.92 13.21 2.63
CA GLY A 201 -3.25 12.57 2.64
C GLY A 201 -3.39 11.32 1.76
N GLY A 202 -2.35 10.94 1.00
CA GLY A 202 -2.32 9.80 0.09
C GLY A 202 -2.46 10.18 -1.39
N ALA A 203 -1.47 9.81 -2.20
CA ALA A 203 -1.26 10.26 -3.58
C ALA A 203 -2.43 9.98 -4.54
N ALA A 204 -3.08 8.84 -4.32
CA ALA A 204 -4.18 8.36 -5.13
C ALA A 204 -5.53 8.95 -4.74
N ARG A 205 -5.60 9.82 -3.71
CA ARG A 205 -6.84 10.36 -3.15
C ARG A 205 -7.77 10.94 -4.21
N LEU A 206 -7.34 11.95 -4.97
CA LEU A 206 -8.21 12.55 -6.00
C LEU A 206 -8.69 11.51 -7.02
N MET A 207 -7.83 10.55 -7.41
CA MET A 207 -8.21 9.51 -8.37
C MET A 207 -9.34 8.63 -7.81
N PHE A 208 -9.24 8.22 -6.55
CA PHE A 208 -10.26 7.38 -5.91
C PHE A 208 -11.51 8.14 -5.48
N GLU A 209 -11.39 9.41 -5.07
CA GLU A 209 -12.55 10.25 -4.75
C GLU A 209 -13.31 10.58 -6.03
N ASN A 210 -12.62 10.96 -7.12
CA ASN A 210 -13.27 11.22 -8.40
C ASN A 210 -13.96 9.98 -8.98
N ALA A 211 -13.43 8.78 -8.75
CA ALA A 211 -14.10 7.53 -9.12
C ALA A 211 -15.51 7.43 -8.52
N ALA A 212 -15.68 7.93 -7.29
CA ALA A 212 -16.95 8.03 -6.59
C ALA A 212 -17.51 9.47 -6.60
N TYR A 213 -17.40 10.17 -7.75
CA TYR A 213 -17.99 11.51 -7.96
C TYR A 213 -17.47 12.61 -7.02
N GLY A 214 -16.19 12.55 -6.66
CA GLY A 214 -15.52 13.53 -5.79
C GLY A 214 -15.82 13.35 -4.30
N GLN A 215 -16.43 12.24 -3.92
CA GLN A 215 -16.83 11.98 -2.54
C GLN A 215 -15.67 11.44 -1.68
N GLN A 216 -15.60 11.90 -0.43
CA GLN A 216 -14.61 11.48 0.56
C GLN A 216 -14.71 9.97 0.83
N LEU A 217 -13.70 9.18 0.42
CA LEU A 217 -13.77 7.70 0.55
C LEU A 217 -13.13 7.11 1.81
N SER A 218 -12.47 7.94 2.64
CA SER A 218 -11.80 7.52 3.87
C SER A 218 -12.22 8.40 5.02
N GLY A 219 -12.25 7.87 6.24
CA GLY A 219 -12.64 8.64 7.42
C GLY A 219 -12.15 7.95 8.69
N ASN A 220 -12.11 8.69 9.79
CA ASN A 220 -11.59 8.21 11.08
C ASN A 220 -12.62 8.33 12.22
N THR A 221 -13.88 8.57 11.89
CA THR A 221 -14.99 8.52 12.84
C THR A 221 -15.08 7.14 13.50
N GLY A 222 -15.24 7.14 14.83
CA GLY A 222 -15.35 5.92 15.63
C GLY A 222 -14.04 5.20 15.93
N LEU A 223 -12.89 5.72 15.45
CA LEU A 223 -11.58 5.15 15.81
C LEU A 223 -11.08 5.68 17.15
N ASP A 224 -10.49 4.76 17.92
CA ASP A 224 -9.59 5.07 19.03
C ASP A 224 -8.14 4.90 18.56
N PHE A 225 -7.41 6.02 18.50
CA PHE A 225 -6.01 6.02 18.08
C PHE A 225 -5.07 5.35 19.10
N GLY A 226 -5.50 5.18 20.36
CA GLY A 226 -4.81 4.37 21.35
C GLY A 226 -4.83 2.88 20.98
N GLU A 227 -5.98 2.36 20.54
CA GLU A 227 -6.08 0.97 20.07
C GLU A 227 -5.22 0.73 18.82
N LEU A 228 -5.18 1.72 17.90
CA LEU A 228 -4.33 1.62 16.72
C LEU A 228 -2.83 1.62 17.07
N PHE A 229 -2.44 2.39 18.09
CA PHE A 229 -1.07 2.38 18.61
C PHE A 229 -0.73 1.05 19.28
N GLU A 230 -1.63 0.49 20.08
CA GLU A 230 -1.44 -0.81 20.73
C GLU A 230 -1.24 -1.95 19.72
N ASN A 231 -1.92 -1.89 18.57
CA ASN A 231 -1.77 -2.84 17.46
C ASN A 231 -0.70 -2.43 16.41
N SER A 232 0.16 -1.46 16.73
CA SER A 232 1.29 -1.12 15.86
C SER A 232 2.35 -2.23 15.83
N ASN A 233 3.28 -2.15 14.88
CA ASN A 233 4.39 -3.11 14.83
C ASN A 233 5.21 -3.02 16.14
N PRO A 234 5.59 -4.16 16.77
CA PRO A 234 6.26 -4.15 18.08
C PRO A 234 7.54 -3.31 18.14
N SER A 235 8.35 -3.32 17.08
CA SER A 235 9.59 -2.55 16.99
C SER A 235 9.31 -1.05 16.90
N LEU A 236 8.31 -0.64 16.11
CA LEU A 236 7.88 0.76 16.05
C LEU A 236 7.26 1.21 17.37
N LYS A 237 6.44 0.37 18.01
CA LYS A 237 5.84 0.66 19.33
C LYS A 237 6.92 0.92 20.38
N HIS A 238 7.90 0.02 20.47
CA HIS A 238 9.02 0.16 21.38
C HIS A 238 9.82 1.44 21.11
N ALA A 239 10.09 1.75 19.83
CA ALA A 239 10.78 2.99 19.47
C ALA A 239 9.99 4.24 19.90
N VAL A 240 8.67 4.24 19.74
CA VAL A 240 7.82 5.33 20.23
C VAL A 240 7.95 5.48 21.75
N GLU A 241 7.76 4.40 22.51
CA GLU A 241 7.85 4.43 23.98
C GLU A 241 9.20 4.97 24.46
N GLU A 242 10.30 4.50 23.85
CA GLU A 242 11.65 4.94 24.19
C GLU A 242 11.85 6.43 23.87
N LEU A 243 11.43 6.88 22.68
CA LEU A 243 11.56 8.29 22.27
C LEU A 243 10.73 9.22 23.15
N TYR A 244 9.52 8.82 23.54
CA TYR A 244 8.72 9.60 24.50
C TYR A 244 9.35 9.64 25.89
N SER A 245 9.91 8.52 26.37
CA SER A 245 10.54 8.45 27.71
C SER A 245 11.73 9.39 27.88
N ARG A 246 12.40 9.73 26.78
CA ARG A 246 13.55 10.64 26.74
C ARG A 246 13.17 12.08 26.34
N SER A 247 11.91 12.35 26.05
CA SER A 247 11.39 13.67 25.68
C SER A 247 10.63 14.33 26.83
N ASP A 248 10.28 15.60 26.67
CA ASP A 248 9.35 16.32 27.55
C ASP A 248 7.86 16.14 27.16
N ALA A 249 7.57 15.38 26.09
CA ALA A 249 6.21 15.08 25.65
C ALA A 249 5.60 13.92 26.46
N ASN A 250 4.27 13.83 26.45
CA ASN A 250 3.52 12.76 27.12
C ASN A 250 2.71 11.97 26.10
N LEU A 251 3.03 10.68 25.92
CA LEU A 251 2.41 9.80 24.94
C LEU A 251 0.88 9.72 25.11
N GLN A 252 0.39 9.57 26.34
CA GLN A 252 -1.03 9.45 26.61
C GLN A 252 -1.78 10.78 26.39
N ALA A 253 -1.14 11.91 26.69
CA ALA A 253 -1.68 13.22 26.39
C ALA A 253 -1.76 13.47 24.87
N ASP A 254 -0.74 13.07 24.11
CA ASP A 254 -0.73 13.20 22.65
C ASP A 254 -1.76 12.25 21.99
N ILE A 255 -1.91 11.01 22.47
CA ILE A 255 -3.00 10.10 22.04
C ILE A 255 -4.37 10.72 22.35
N SER A 256 -4.56 11.29 23.54
CA SER A 256 -5.80 11.99 23.91
C SER A 256 -6.06 13.20 23.02
N ARG A 257 -5.02 13.96 22.68
CA ARG A 257 -5.09 15.09 21.74
C ARG A 257 -5.56 14.62 20.36
N ILE A 258 -4.91 13.61 19.77
CA ILE A 258 -5.35 13.01 18.50
C ILE A 258 -6.81 12.56 18.60
N ASN A 259 -7.18 11.91 19.71
CA ASN A 259 -8.53 11.41 19.90
C ASN A 259 -9.58 12.52 20.02
N SER A 260 -9.20 13.72 20.46
CA SER A 260 -10.07 14.90 20.55
C SER A 260 -10.13 15.74 19.26
N THR A 261 -9.21 15.54 18.32
CA THR A 261 -9.19 16.26 17.03
C THR A 261 -10.46 15.96 16.22
N GLU A 262 -11.02 17.00 15.59
CA GLU A 262 -12.20 16.90 14.72
C GLU A 262 -12.05 15.76 13.69
N ARG A 263 -13.06 14.89 13.63
CA ARG A 263 -13.03 13.68 12.80
C ARG A 263 -13.39 13.97 11.35
N ILE A 264 -12.80 13.18 10.46
CA ILE A 264 -13.08 13.19 9.03
C ILE A 264 -14.10 12.10 8.76
N GLN A 265 -15.27 12.52 8.26
CA GLN A 265 -16.36 11.62 7.90
C GLN A 265 -16.14 11.00 6.53
N VAL A 266 -16.46 9.72 6.39
CA VAL A 266 -16.52 9.03 5.11
C VAL A 266 -17.90 9.24 4.47
N SER A 267 -17.97 9.28 3.14
CA SER A 267 -19.23 9.36 2.41
C SER A 267 -19.84 7.97 2.22
N ASP A 268 -21.11 7.80 2.61
CA ASP A 268 -21.87 6.56 2.37
C ASP A 268 -21.96 6.24 0.88
N HIS A 269 -22.10 7.26 0.04
CA HIS A 269 -22.10 7.10 -1.42
C HIS A 269 -20.77 6.53 -1.92
N ALA A 270 -19.65 7.02 -1.39
CA ALA A 270 -18.33 6.49 -1.76
C ALA A 270 -18.18 5.03 -1.35
N LEU A 271 -18.60 4.67 -0.13
CA LEU A 271 -18.57 3.28 0.34
C LEU A 271 -19.46 2.38 -0.51
N GLU A 272 -20.66 2.83 -0.88
CA GLU A 272 -21.52 2.08 -1.78
C GLU A 272 -20.86 1.88 -3.16
N PHE A 273 -20.26 2.91 -3.74
CA PHE A 273 -19.57 2.80 -5.02
C PHE A 273 -18.45 1.76 -4.97
N TRP A 274 -17.61 1.82 -3.93
CA TRP A 274 -16.46 0.93 -3.73
C TRP A 274 -16.84 -0.48 -3.27
N SER A 275 -18.07 -0.68 -2.77
CA SER A 275 -18.57 -2.01 -2.34
C SER A 275 -18.82 -2.97 -3.50
N LYS A 276 -18.94 -2.46 -4.72
CA LYS A 276 -19.33 -3.28 -5.87
C LYS A 276 -18.20 -4.24 -6.29
N PRO A 277 -18.53 -5.44 -6.83
CA PRO A 277 -17.55 -6.41 -7.30
C PRO A 277 -16.53 -5.79 -8.26
N GLY A 278 -15.26 -6.20 -8.14
CA GLY A 278 -14.17 -5.68 -8.97
C GLY A 278 -13.48 -4.45 -8.40
N ARG A 279 -14.16 -3.66 -7.56
CA ARG A 279 -13.64 -2.40 -6.99
C ARG A 279 -13.06 -2.54 -5.58
N THR A 280 -13.38 -3.64 -4.91
CA THR A 280 -12.82 -4.04 -3.62
C THR A 280 -12.57 -5.55 -3.63
N VAL A 281 -11.95 -6.04 -2.56
CA VAL A 281 -11.57 -7.45 -2.38
C VAL A 281 -12.07 -7.95 -1.02
N THR A 282 -12.35 -9.24 -0.92
CA THR A 282 -13.02 -9.88 0.22
C THR A 282 -12.29 -11.11 0.76
N GLY A 283 -11.16 -11.49 0.15
CA GLY A 283 -10.39 -12.69 0.43
C GLY A 283 -11.00 -13.98 -0.14
N ASN A 284 -12.15 -13.91 -0.83
CA ASN A 284 -12.85 -15.08 -1.36
C ASN A 284 -12.26 -15.55 -2.70
N LEU A 285 -10.98 -15.94 -2.68
CA LEU A 285 -10.27 -16.44 -3.85
C LEU A 285 -10.93 -17.71 -4.41
N LYS A 286 -11.04 -17.76 -5.75
CA LYS A 286 -11.54 -18.92 -6.51
C LYS A 286 -10.42 -19.70 -7.20
N ILE A 287 -9.29 -19.07 -7.44
CA ILE A 287 -8.14 -19.60 -8.19
C ILE A 287 -6.80 -19.33 -7.48
N PRO A 288 -5.74 -20.12 -7.74
CA PRO A 288 -4.41 -19.88 -7.19
C PRO A 288 -3.89 -18.47 -7.47
N THR A 289 -3.39 -17.81 -6.44
CA THR A 289 -2.98 -16.41 -6.48
C THR A 289 -1.67 -16.21 -5.74
N VAL A 290 -0.70 -15.59 -6.41
CA VAL A 290 0.56 -15.12 -5.79
C VAL A 290 0.47 -13.61 -5.63
N ARG A 291 0.74 -13.10 -4.42
CA ARG A 291 0.96 -11.67 -4.19
C ARG A 291 2.41 -11.41 -3.84
N MET A 292 3.03 -10.46 -4.53
CA MET A 292 4.40 -10.04 -4.23
C MET A 292 4.44 -8.54 -3.92
N HIS A 293 5.15 -8.16 -2.86
CA HIS A 293 5.12 -6.80 -2.32
C HIS A 293 6.52 -6.33 -1.93
N ILE A 294 6.83 -5.05 -2.18
CA ILE A 294 8.08 -4.42 -1.74
C ILE A 294 7.92 -3.98 -0.29
N LEU A 295 8.93 -4.27 0.55
CA LEU A 295 8.87 -3.94 1.97
C LEU A 295 8.74 -2.44 2.21
N GLY A 296 9.55 -1.65 1.51
CA GLY A 296 9.58 -0.19 1.59
C GLY A 296 8.70 0.52 0.58
N ASP A 297 7.51 -0.03 0.31
CA ASP A 297 6.57 0.56 -0.64
C ASP A 297 5.88 1.81 -0.06
N HIS A 298 6.34 2.97 -0.54
CA HIS A 298 5.84 4.29 -0.11
C HIS A 298 4.48 4.67 -0.67
N LEU A 299 3.94 3.93 -1.65
CA LEU A 299 2.61 4.17 -2.22
C LEU A 299 1.57 3.18 -1.73
N VAL A 300 1.98 1.98 -1.35
CA VAL A 300 1.09 0.93 -0.83
C VAL A 300 1.76 0.25 0.36
N PRO A 301 1.45 0.68 1.60
CA PRO A 301 2.05 0.11 2.80
C PRO A 301 1.91 -1.42 2.85
N VAL A 302 2.97 -2.11 3.23
CA VAL A 302 3.02 -3.58 3.30
C VAL A 302 1.98 -4.15 4.29
N SER A 303 1.53 -3.36 5.26
CA SER A 303 0.47 -3.72 6.22
C SER A 303 -0.86 -4.10 5.54
N LEU A 304 -1.18 -3.54 4.36
CA LEU A 304 -2.37 -3.93 3.59
C LEU A 304 -2.33 -5.41 3.15
N LEU A 305 -1.14 -5.98 2.97
CA LEU A 305 -0.99 -7.40 2.65
C LEU A 305 -1.46 -8.26 3.83
N LYS A 306 -1.15 -7.86 5.07
CA LYS A 306 -1.59 -8.56 6.29
C LYS A 306 -3.12 -8.59 6.40
N GLY A 307 -3.79 -7.48 6.12
CA GLY A 307 -5.26 -7.43 6.11
C GLY A 307 -5.88 -8.39 5.09
N TYR A 308 -5.27 -8.50 3.91
CA TYR A 308 -5.78 -9.42 2.89
C TYR A 308 -5.50 -10.89 3.25
N VAL A 309 -4.35 -11.21 3.84
CA VAL A 309 -4.06 -12.54 4.39
C VAL A 309 -5.14 -12.94 5.41
N LYS A 310 -5.52 -12.02 6.32
CA LYS A 310 -6.59 -12.24 7.29
C LYS A 310 -7.90 -12.61 6.59
N LEU A 311 -8.35 -11.83 5.61
CA LEU A 311 -9.58 -12.13 4.87
C LEU A 311 -9.53 -13.48 4.13
N VAL A 312 -8.41 -13.79 3.47
CA VAL A 312 -8.21 -15.08 2.80
C VAL A 312 -8.32 -16.24 3.79
N ASN A 313 -7.76 -16.10 4.99
CA ASN A 313 -7.84 -17.11 6.05
C ASN A 313 -9.27 -17.25 6.56
N GLU A 314 -9.98 -16.15 6.81
CA GLU A 314 -11.39 -16.16 7.25
C GLU A 314 -12.32 -16.83 6.23
N LYS A 315 -11.99 -16.77 4.93
CA LYS A 315 -12.70 -17.48 3.86
C LYS A 315 -12.20 -18.91 3.63
N ASN A 316 -11.25 -19.41 4.43
CA ASN A 316 -10.60 -20.71 4.29
C ASN A 316 -9.98 -20.92 2.88
N LYS A 317 -9.39 -19.86 2.32
CA LYS A 317 -8.78 -19.85 0.99
C LYS A 317 -7.25 -19.80 1.01
N ASN A 318 -6.63 -20.06 2.15
CA ASN A 318 -5.17 -20.03 2.33
C ASN A 318 -4.42 -21.04 1.45
N ASP A 319 -5.07 -22.14 1.04
CA ASP A 319 -4.49 -23.07 0.04
C ASP A 319 -4.41 -22.46 -1.38
N LEU A 320 -5.14 -21.38 -1.67
CA LEU A 320 -5.07 -20.69 -2.95
C LEU A 320 -4.11 -19.50 -2.94
N TYR A 321 -3.46 -19.17 -1.82
CA TYR A 321 -2.76 -17.90 -1.69
C TYR A 321 -1.32 -18.05 -1.24
N ARG A 322 -0.39 -17.38 -1.93
CA ARG A 322 1.02 -17.28 -1.52
C ARG A 322 1.50 -15.85 -1.59
N THR A 323 2.31 -15.47 -0.61
CA THR A 323 2.89 -14.14 -0.46
C THR A 323 4.40 -14.18 -0.64
N MET A 324 4.96 -13.16 -1.27
CA MET A 324 6.39 -12.97 -1.46
C MET A 324 6.75 -11.52 -1.10
N TYR A 325 7.88 -11.32 -0.42
CA TYR A 325 8.31 -10.00 0.03
C TYR A 325 9.69 -9.70 -0.54
N ILE A 326 9.84 -8.49 -1.06
CA ILE A 326 11.07 -8.00 -1.68
C ILE A 326 11.69 -6.94 -0.77
N ARG A 327 12.95 -7.16 -0.40
CA ARG A 327 13.80 -6.25 0.37
C ARG A 327 14.26 -5.11 -0.54
N ALA A 328 13.39 -4.13 -0.75
CA ALA A 328 13.67 -2.92 -1.50
C ALA A 328 12.80 -1.77 -0.99
N THR A 329 13.07 -0.58 -1.49
CA THR A 329 12.18 0.58 -1.44
C THR A 329 11.65 0.89 -2.84
N GLY A 330 10.67 1.78 -2.93
CA GLY A 330 10.02 2.12 -4.19
C GLY A 330 8.68 1.39 -4.39
N HIS A 331 8.05 1.60 -5.55
CA HIS A 331 6.72 1.04 -5.85
C HIS A 331 6.72 0.41 -7.23
N CYS A 332 6.29 -0.84 -7.32
CA CYS A 332 6.36 -1.65 -8.55
C CYS A 332 7.78 -1.86 -9.12
N ASP A 333 8.83 -1.59 -8.34
CA ASP A 333 10.23 -1.74 -8.74
C ASP A 333 10.75 -3.19 -8.55
N PHE A 334 10.05 -4.11 -9.20
CA PHE A 334 10.39 -5.53 -9.21
C PHE A 334 11.36 -5.82 -10.35
N ALA A 335 12.39 -6.62 -10.10
CA ALA A 335 13.24 -7.11 -11.17
C ALA A 335 12.41 -8.01 -12.11
N PRO A 336 12.67 -7.99 -13.44
CA PRO A 336 11.99 -8.88 -14.38
C PRO A 336 12.07 -10.36 -13.98
N GLU A 337 13.20 -10.79 -13.39
CA GLU A 337 13.44 -12.14 -12.92
C GLU A 337 12.60 -12.51 -11.70
N GLU A 338 12.35 -11.57 -10.78
CA GLU A 338 11.47 -11.77 -9.63
C GLU A 338 10.03 -11.94 -10.09
N THR A 339 9.60 -11.11 -11.03
CA THR A 339 8.29 -11.20 -11.66
C THR A 339 8.13 -12.53 -12.40
N LEU A 340 9.14 -12.94 -13.17
CA LEU A 340 9.15 -14.23 -13.85
C LEU A 340 9.11 -15.40 -12.85
N LEU A 341 9.83 -15.32 -11.74
CA LEU A 341 9.80 -16.35 -10.71
C LEU A 341 8.41 -16.46 -10.06
N ALA A 342 7.74 -15.34 -9.76
CA ALA A 342 6.38 -15.34 -9.24
C ALA A 342 5.40 -16.04 -10.21
N VAL A 343 5.52 -15.78 -11.52
CA VAL A 343 4.73 -16.48 -12.55
C VAL A 343 5.08 -17.97 -12.61
N LYS A 344 6.36 -18.34 -12.55
CA LYS A 344 6.79 -19.76 -12.54
C LYS A 344 6.26 -20.52 -11.31
N VAL A 345 6.28 -19.91 -10.13
CA VAL A 345 5.72 -20.50 -8.90
C VAL A 345 4.22 -20.74 -9.05
N LEU A 346 3.49 -19.78 -9.63
CA LEU A 346 2.07 -19.94 -9.91
C LEU A 346 1.81 -21.07 -10.91
N LEU A 347 2.57 -21.12 -12.01
CA LEU A 347 2.45 -22.18 -13.01
C LEU A 347 2.71 -23.57 -12.41
N GLU A 348 3.74 -23.71 -11.57
CA GLU A 348 4.03 -24.98 -10.89
C GLU A 348 2.85 -25.43 -10.01
N ARG A 349 2.18 -24.49 -9.33
CA ARG A 349 0.95 -24.78 -8.58
C ARG A 349 -0.20 -25.19 -9.50
N ILE A 350 -0.43 -24.49 -10.61
CA ILE A 350 -1.49 -24.81 -11.56
C ILE A 350 -1.27 -26.21 -12.17
N ASP A 351 -0.03 -26.55 -12.50
CA ASP A 351 0.31 -27.79 -13.20
C ASP A 351 0.32 -29.01 -12.28
N SER A 352 0.87 -28.86 -11.07
CA SER A 352 1.06 -29.99 -10.15
C SER A 352 -0.04 -30.12 -9.10
N GLY A 353 -0.90 -29.10 -8.96
CA GLY A 353 -1.86 -29.00 -7.88
C GLY A 353 -1.21 -28.81 -6.50
N ARG A 354 0.09 -28.52 -6.40
CA ARG A 354 0.82 -28.29 -5.13
C ARG A 354 1.70 -27.05 -5.24
N TRP A 355 1.75 -26.26 -4.17
CA TRP A 355 2.69 -25.14 -4.13
C TRP A 355 4.13 -25.66 -3.99
N PRO A 356 5.09 -25.11 -4.76
CA PRO A 356 6.50 -25.30 -4.43
C PRO A 356 6.85 -24.63 -3.10
N ASP A 357 8.06 -24.88 -2.62
CA ASP A 357 8.59 -24.12 -1.49
C ASP A 357 8.76 -22.63 -1.89
N THR A 358 8.03 -21.77 -1.18
CA THR A 358 8.04 -20.31 -1.35
C THR A 358 8.72 -19.59 -0.18
N ALA A 359 9.47 -20.31 0.67
CA ALA A 359 10.32 -19.67 1.66
C ALA A 359 11.34 -18.77 0.96
N ALA A 360 11.61 -17.59 1.53
CA ALA A 360 12.50 -16.60 0.93
C ALA A 360 13.88 -17.16 0.54
N ARG A 361 14.45 -18.04 1.36
CA ARG A 361 15.71 -18.74 1.07
C ARG A 361 15.63 -19.57 -0.21
N GLU A 362 14.55 -20.32 -0.39
CA GLU A 362 14.36 -21.16 -1.59
C GLU A 362 14.04 -20.33 -2.83
N LEU A 363 13.28 -19.24 -2.68
CA LEU A 363 13.06 -18.28 -3.77
C LEU A 363 14.38 -17.63 -4.22
N ASN A 364 15.25 -17.25 -3.28
CA ASN A 364 16.59 -16.72 -3.58
C ASN A 364 17.49 -17.74 -4.30
N LYS A 365 17.44 -19.03 -3.92
CA LYS A 365 18.15 -20.08 -4.68
C LYS A 365 17.57 -20.26 -6.08
N LYS A 366 16.24 -20.28 -6.22
CA LYS A 366 15.56 -20.42 -7.51
C LYS A 366 15.87 -19.26 -8.44
N ILE A 367 15.86 -18.01 -7.95
CA ILE A 367 16.16 -16.85 -8.81
C ILE A 367 17.62 -16.83 -9.27
N GLN A 368 18.57 -17.22 -8.41
CA GLN A 368 19.99 -17.38 -8.80
C GLN A 368 20.19 -18.48 -9.85
N SER A 369 19.36 -19.53 -9.85
CA SER A 369 19.40 -20.54 -10.92
C SER A 369 18.91 -20.01 -12.29
N ILE A 370 18.10 -18.95 -12.29
CA ILE A 370 17.60 -18.27 -13.50
C ILE A 370 18.61 -17.21 -13.96
N SER A 371 19.17 -16.44 -13.03
CA SER A 371 20.13 -15.38 -13.28
C SER A 371 21.19 -15.39 -12.16
N PRO A 372 22.37 -16.03 -12.38
CA PRO A 372 23.36 -16.22 -11.32
C PRO A 372 23.88 -14.94 -10.65
N ASP A 373 23.93 -13.83 -11.39
CA ASP A 373 24.49 -12.56 -10.93
C ASP A 373 23.44 -11.62 -10.30
N ILE A 374 22.16 -12.04 -10.22
CA ILE A 374 21.10 -11.19 -9.67
C ILE A 374 21.25 -11.03 -8.15
N GLU A 375 21.00 -9.81 -7.68
CA GLU A 375 20.85 -9.54 -6.24
C GLU A 375 19.65 -10.32 -5.68
N THR A 376 19.85 -10.99 -4.54
CA THR A 376 18.79 -11.79 -3.90
C THR A 376 18.00 -10.96 -2.91
N ARG A 377 16.81 -10.50 -3.33
CA ARG A 377 15.98 -9.58 -2.54
C ARG A 377 14.80 -10.25 -1.82
N PHE A 378 14.51 -11.55 -2.03
CA PHE A 378 13.42 -12.18 -1.28
C PHE A 378 13.75 -12.26 0.20
N MET A 379 12.78 -11.90 1.04
CA MET A 379 12.94 -11.94 2.50
C MET A 379 11.69 -12.44 3.22
N SER A 380 11.87 -12.87 4.47
CA SER A 380 10.76 -13.10 5.39
C SER A 380 10.35 -11.76 6.01
N PRO A 381 9.05 -11.49 6.18
CA PRO A 381 8.57 -10.21 6.67
C PRO A 381 8.50 -10.13 8.21
N ASN A 382 8.83 -11.20 8.95
CA ASN A 382 8.42 -11.41 10.35
C ASN A 382 8.50 -10.15 11.25
N ASP A 383 9.67 -9.53 11.38
CA ASP A 383 9.86 -8.39 12.28
C ASP A 383 9.27 -7.07 11.74
N TRP A 384 8.88 -7.06 10.46
CA TRP A 384 8.30 -5.92 9.76
C TRP A 384 6.77 -5.95 9.71
N GLU A 385 6.15 -7.09 10.02
CA GLU A 385 4.70 -7.19 9.99
C GLU A 385 4.06 -6.56 11.22
N VAL A 386 2.84 -6.06 11.03
CA VAL A 386 1.92 -5.79 12.13
C VAL A 386 1.20 -7.09 12.50
N ASN A 387 0.73 -7.20 13.74
CA ASN A 387 -0.06 -8.35 14.18
C ASN A 387 -1.36 -8.44 13.38
N GLU A 388 -2.08 -7.33 13.31
CA GLU A 388 -3.32 -7.18 12.53
C GLU A 388 -3.31 -5.86 11.76
N TYR A 389 -3.96 -5.82 10.60
CA TYR A 389 -4.17 -4.59 9.85
C TYR A 389 -5.38 -3.82 10.37
N ASN A 390 -5.16 -2.55 10.75
CA ASN A 390 -6.14 -1.73 11.46
C ASN A 390 -7.40 -1.38 10.64
N ARG A 391 -7.32 -1.42 9.30
CA ARG A 391 -8.31 -0.78 8.41
C ARG A 391 -8.93 -1.75 7.42
N THR A 392 -9.01 -3.03 7.80
CA THR A 392 -9.72 -4.04 7.01
C THR A 392 -11.17 -3.62 6.83
N TRP A 393 -11.64 -3.57 5.59
CA TRP A 393 -13.03 -3.25 5.24
C TRP A 393 -13.48 -4.19 4.12
N ALA A 394 -14.59 -4.89 4.32
CA ALA A 394 -15.25 -5.64 3.27
C ALA A 394 -16.73 -5.26 3.28
N PRO A 395 -17.37 -5.13 2.10
CA PRO A 395 -18.82 -4.96 2.05
C PRO A 395 -19.51 -6.21 2.62
N ASN A 396 -20.65 -6.00 3.29
CA ASN A 396 -21.46 -7.06 3.89
C ASN A 396 -22.04 -8.03 2.86
#